data_AF-A0A5C4LVR2-F1
#
_entry.id   AF-A0A5C4LVR2-F1
#
_cell.length_a   1.000
_cell.length_b   1.000
_cell.length_c   1.000
_cell.angle_alpha   90.00
_cell.angle_beta   90.00
_cell.angle_gamma   90.00
#
_symmetry.space_group_name_H-M   'P 1'
#
loop_
_entity.id
_entity.type
_entity.pdbx_description
1 polymer ?
#
loop_
_entity_poly.entity_id
_entity_poly.type
_entity_poly.pdbx_seq_one_letter_code
_entity_poly.pdbx_strand_id
1 'polypeptide(L)'
;MAPVAEHVKRGKANEAATGDARRDRWRKHRVARRAEFVEAALRALDEHGPDLAMENVAVAAGVTKPVLYRHFEDKADLYVALGQRGTELLFSRLVPAINSQLAPVPRIRKALDAFFGVIEEHPNLYRLLARGAFTERPANSDVVAEDKELIATALTALLGDYMRMFGMDSGAAEPWAYGIVGMVQNTGEWWLDRRSMSRDAVVEYLTQIIWAAIDGLARQNGITIDPDKPLEANKVVLLHAKEEEASDAG
;
A
#
# COMPACT_ATOMS: atom_id res chain seq x y z
N MET A 1 1.76 -44.98 -53.91
CA MET A 1 2.23 -45.17 -52.52
C MET A 1 2.99 -43.92 -52.10
N ALA A 2 2.48 -43.23 -51.09
CA ALA A 2 3.17 -42.24 -50.23
C ALA A 2 2.96 -42.73 -48.77
N PRO A 3 3.54 -42.13 -47.70
CA PRO A 3 4.77 -41.32 -47.55
C PRO A 3 5.62 -41.75 -46.32
N VAL A 4 6.85 -41.23 -46.15
CA VAL A 4 7.57 -41.17 -44.85
C VAL A 4 8.42 -39.90 -44.81
N ALA A 5 7.99 -38.86 -44.07
CA ALA A 5 8.84 -37.83 -43.45
C ALA A 5 7.98 -36.77 -42.72
N GLU A 6 7.46 -37.08 -41.52
CA GLU A 6 6.80 -36.06 -40.68
C GLU A 6 6.90 -36.35 -39.17
N HIS A 7 8.08 -36.70 -38.64
CA HIS A 7 8.18 -37.09 -37.21
C HIS A 7 9.25 -36.38 -36.37
N VAL A 8 9.94 -35.34 -36.87
CA VAL A 8 11.03 -34.70 -36.08
C VAL A 8 10.68 -33.31 -35.50
N LYS A 9 9.65 -32.60 -36.01
CA LYS A 9 9.29 -31.25 -35.49
C LYS A 9 8.36 -31.25 -34.27
N ARG A 10 7.66 -32.34 -33.96
CA ARG A 10 6.70 -32.40 -32.84
C ARG A 10 7.34 -32.57 -31.45
N GLY A 11 8.55 -33.13 -31.36
CA GLY A 11 9.25 -33.36 -30.08
C GLY A 11 9.76 -32.08 -29.40
N LYS A 12 10.38 -31.18 -30.18
CA LYS A 12 10.99 -29.94 -29.64
C LYS A 12 9.98 -28.92 -29.12
N ALA A 13 8.81 -28.84 -29.74
CA ALA A 13 7.73 -27.93 -29.28
C ALA A 13 7.12 -28.40 -27.95
N ASN A 14 7.05 -29.72 -27.72
CA ASN A 14 6.49 -30.29 -26.50
C ASN A 14 7.48 -30.23 -25.31
N GLU A 15 8.79 -30.32 -25.57
CA GLU A 15 9.86 -30.10 -24.57
C GLU A 15 9.98 -28.62 -24.15
N ALA A 16 9.86 -27.68 -25.09
CA ALA A 16 9.85 -26.25 -24.78
C ALA A 16 8.64 -25.86 -23.91
N ALA A 17 7.44 -26.33 -24.26
CA ALA A 17 6.22 -26.07 -23.50
C ALA A 17 6.23 -26.72 -22.08
N THR A 18 6.85 -27.89 -21.93
CA THR A 18 6.99 -28.55 -20.61
C THR A 18 8.08 -27.92 -19.73
N GLY A 19 9.14 -27.38 -20.33
CA GLY A 19 10.18 -26.60 -19.64
C GLY A 19 9.65 -25.28 -19.09
N ASP A 20 8.84 -24.57 -19.89
CA ASP A 20 8.23 -23.29 -19.51
C ASP A 20 7.22 -23.46 -18.38
N ALA A 21 6.32 -24.45 -18.49
CA ALA A 21 5.37 -24.77 -17.43
C ALA A 21 6.04 -25.21 -16.11
N ARG A 22 7.22 -25.84 -16.17
CA ARG A 22 8.00 -26.19 -14.96
C ARG A 22 8.64 -24.95 -14.35
N ARG A 23 9.25 -24.07 -15.16
CA ARG A 23 9.82 -22.79 -14.70
C ARG A 23 8.77 -21.91 -14.04
N ASP A 24 7.58 -21.83 -14.64
CA ASP A 24 6.46 -21.08 -14.09
C ASP A 24 5.96 -21.63 -12.75
N ARG A 25 5.83 -22.95 -12.62
CA ARG A 25 5.47 -23.57 -11.33
C ARG A 25 6.52 -23.31 -10.25
N TRP A 26 7.80 -23.38 -10.60
CA TRP A 26 8.90 -23.08 -9.68
C TRP A 26 8.92 -21.60 -9.26
N ARG A 27 8.70 -20.68 -10.20
CA ARG A 27 8.55 -19.24 -9.92
C ARG A 27 7.38 -18.98 -8.98
N LYS A 28 6.19 -19.51 -9.30
CA LYS A 28 4.99 -19.38 -8.45
C LYS A 28 5.22 -19.94 -7.06
N HIS A 29 5.84 -21.11 -6.94
CA HIS A 29 6.17 -21.70 -5.65
C HIS A 29 7.18 -20.84 -4.86
N ARG A 30 8.18 -20.26 -5.52
CA ARG A 30 9.16 -19.37 -4.87
C ARG A 30 8.50 -18.09 -4.35
N VAL A 31 7.59 -17.50 -5.12
CA VAL A 31 6.80 -16.32 -4.71
C VAL A 31 5.89 -16.66 -3.53
N ALA A 32 5.12 -17.74 -3.62
CA ALA A 32 4.26 -18.19 -2.53
C ALA A 32 5.04 -18.42 -1.24
N ARG A 33 6.20 -19.11 -1.34
CA ARG A 33 7.05 -19.36 -0.18
C ARG A 33 7.65 -18.09 0.40
N ARG A 34 7.99 -17.10 -0.45
CA ARG A 34 8.45 -15.79 0.00
C ARG A 34 7.35 -15.05 0.77
N ALA A 35 6.11 -15.08 0.28
CA ALA A 35 4.96 -14.50 0.98
C ALA A 35 4.73 -15.17 2.36
N GLU A 36 4.84 -16.49 2.45
CA GLU A 36 4.74 -17.21 3.74
C GLU A 36 5.79 -16.75 4.77
N PHE A 37 7.00 -16.43 4.30
CA PHE A 37 8.04 -15.88 5.17
C PHE A 37 7.81 -14.42 5.56
N VAL A 38 7.19 -13.61 4.70
CA VAL A 38 6.75 -12.26 5.06
C VAL A 38 5.67 -12.33 6.15
N GLU A 39 4.70 -13.22 6.01
CA GLU A 39 3.68 -13.46 7.04
C GLU A 39 4.28 -13.98 8.36
N ALA A 40 5.32 -14.81 8.29
CA ALA A 40 6.09 -15.20 9.48
C ALA A 40 6.84 -14.03 10.12
N ALA A 41 7.39 -13.13 9.30
CA ALA A 41 8.04 -11.93 9.79
C ALA A 41 7.04 -10.96 10.46
N LEU A 42 5.81 -10.83 9.95
CA LEU A 42 4.75 -10.08 10.62
C LEU A 42 4.45 -10.64 12.02
N ARG A 43 4.29 -11.98 12.14
CA ARG A 43 4.12 -12.62 13.46
C ARG A 43 5.30 -12.36 14.39
N ALA A 44 6.53 -12.40 13.87
CA ALA A 44 7.72 -12.10 14.65
C ALA A 44 7.76 -10.64 15.12
N LEU A 45 7.26 -9.69 14.32
CA LEU A 45 7.10 -8.29 14.73
C LEU A 45 6.07 -8.13 15.84
N ASP A 46 4.96 -8.87 15.78
CA ASP A 46 3.93 -8.84 16.83
C ASP A 46 4.48 -9.38 18.16
N GLU A 47 5.31 -10.41 18.12
CA GLU A 47 5.89 -11.04 19.32
C GLU A 47 7.08 -10.28 19.91
N HIS A 48 7.98 -9.76 19.06
CA HIS A 48 9.28 -9.24 19.50
C HIS A 48 9.43 -7.72 19.38
N GLY A 49 8.43 -7.03 18.84
CA GLY A 49 8.50 -5.58 18.62
C GLY A 49 9.13 -5.21 17.27
N PRO A 50 9.38 -3.92 17.03
CA PRO A 50 9.79 -3.40 15.71
C PRO A 50 11.23 -3.77 15.30
N ASP A 51 12.05 -4.25 16.24
CA ASP A 51 13.45 -4.63 15.97
C ASP A 51 13.53 -6.06 15.43
N LEU A 52 13.32 -6.22 14.12
CA LEU A 52 13.24 -7.54 13.50
C LEU A 52 14.59 -8.25 13.42
N ALA A 53 14.71 -9.41 14.06
CA ALA A 53 15.86 -10.30 13.92
C ALA A 53 15.54 -11.47 12.96
N MET A 54 16.48 -11.79 12.05
CA MET A 54 16.31 -12.91 11.11
C MET A 54 16.16 -14.28 11.80
N GLU A 55 16.70 -14.44 13.02
CA GLU A 55 16.47 -15.64 13.84
C GLU A 55 14.98 -15.79 14.19
N ASN A 56 14.36 -14.72 14.68
CA ASN A 56 12.96 -14.72 15.09
C ASN A 56 12.04 -15.04 13.90
N VAL A 57 12.36 -14.52 12.71
CA VAL A 57 11.63 -14.83 11.47
C VAL A 57 11.75 -16.31 11.12
N ALA A 58 12.95 -16.88 11.19
CA ALA A 58 13.18 -18.30 10.89
C ALA A 58 12.41 -19.21 11.86
N VAL A 59 12.44 -18.89 13.17
CA VAL A 59 11.65 -19.57 14.20
C VAL A 59 10.15 -19.47 13.92
N ALA A 60 9.63 -18.26 13.66
CA ALA A 60 8.22 -18.03 13.35
C ALA A 60 7.75 -18.70 12.04
N ALA A 61 8.68 -18.98 11.12
CA ALA A 61 8.45 -19.69 9.87
C ALA A 61 8.66 -21.22 9.98
N GLY A 62 9.17 -21.72 11.12
CA GLY A 62 9.48 -23.14 11.32
C GLY A 62 10.61 -23.64 10.41
N VAL A 63 11.56 -22.78 10.03
CA VAL A 63 12.70 -23.13 9.17
C VAL A 63 14.02 -22.72 9.79
N THR A 64 15.13 -23.20 9.22
CA THR A 64 16.46 -22.74 9.62
C THR A 64 16.82 -21.44 8.91
N LYS A 65 17.71 -20.63 9.51
CA LYS A 65 18.25 -19.41 8.90
C LYS A 65 18.75 -19.63 7.45
N PRO A 66 19.57 -20.66 7.14
CA PRO A 66 20.00 -20.90 5.76
C PRO A 66 18.86 -21.12 4.76
N VAL A 67 17.71 -21.65 5.19
CA VAL A 67 16.53 -21.81 4.32
C VAL A 67 15.89 -20.46 4.04
N LEU A 68 15.77 -19.58 5.04
CA LEU A 68 15.25 -18.22 4.87
C LEU A 68 16.11 -17.40 3.89
N TYR A 69 17.44 -17.46 4.03
CA TYR A 69 18.38 -16.76 3.13
C TYR A 69 18.41 -17.29 1.68
N ARG A 70 17.80 -18.45 1.37
CA ARG A 70 17.60 -18.86 -0.03
C ARG A 70 16.51 -18.05 -0.73
N HIS A 71 15.62 -17.44 0.04
CA HIS A 71 14.48 -16.66 -0.46
C HIS A 71 14.69 -15.17 -0.34
N PHE A 72 15.53 -14.71 0.59
CA PHE A 72 15.91 -13.30 0.76
C PHE A 72 17.42 -13.15 0.71
N GLU A 73 17.90 -12.22 -0.11
CA GLU A 73 19.33 -11.98 -0.28
C GLU A 73 19.97 -11.49 1.02
N ASP A 74 19.28 -10.59 1.70
CA ASP A 74 19.68 -10.03 2.97
C ASP A 74 18.44 -9.58 3.79
N LYS A 75 18.70 -8.93 4.92
CA LYS A 75 17.66 -8.38 5.79
C LYS A 75 16.91 -7.21 5.13
N ALA A 76 17.57 -6.44 4.26
CA ALA A 76 16.94 -5.32 3.56
C ALA A 76 15.92 -5.83 2.52
N ASP A 77 16.21 -6.93 1.83
CA ASP A 77 15.30 -7.58 0.90
C ASP A 77 14.00 -8.07 1.59
N LEU A 78 14.10 -8.58 2.82
CA LEU A 78 12.93 -8.88 3.65
C LEU A 78 12.16 -7.62 4.06
N TYR A 79 12.86 -6.53 4.35
CA TYR A 79 12.22 -5.25 4.70
C TYR A 79 11.44 -4.64 3.54
N VAL A 80 11.98 -4.69 2.32
CA VAL A 80 11.24 -4.29 1.12
C VAL A 80 9.97 -5.11 0.96
N ALA A 81 10.05 -6.44 1.14
CA ALA A 81 8.88 -7.31 1.06
C ALA A 81 7.85 -7.04 2.16
N LEU A 82 8.30 -6.70 3.38
CA LEU A 82 7.43 -6.25 4.47
C LEU A 82 6.79 -4.89 4.17
N GLY A 83 7.52 -3.98 3.53
CA GLY A 83 7.02 -2.70 3.04
C GLY A 83 5.90 -2.93 2.03
N GLN A 84 6.15 -3.70 0.98
CA GLN A 84 5.15 -4.07 -0.03
C GLN A 84 3.91 -4.70 0.61
N ARG A 85 4.10 -5.58 1.60
CA ARG A 85 2.99 -6.16 2.35
C ARG A 85 2.22 -5.12 3.17
N GLY A 86 2.91 -4.17 3.78
CA GLY A 86 2.31 -3.01 4.45
C GLY A 86 1.46 -2.17 3.49
N THR A 87 1.98 -1.89 2.30
CA THR A 87 1.25 -1.20 1.21
C THR A 87 -0.02 -1.96 0.84
N GLU A 88 0.06 -3.27 0.62
CA GLU A 88 -1.10 -4.11 0.31
C GLU A 88 -2.16 -4.03 1.41
N LEU A 89 -1.75 -4.17 2.68
CA LEU A 89 -2.64 -4.08 3.84
C LEU A 89 -3.33 -2.72 3.89
N LEU A 90 -2.58 -1.63 3.71
CA LEU A 90 -3.12 -0.28 3.69
C LEU A 90 -4.10 -0.08 2.54
N PHE A 91 -3.70 -0.40 1.31
CA PHE A 91 -4.48 -0.11 0.11
C PHE A 91 -5.74 -0.97 0.04
N SER A 92 -5.69 -2.21 0.53
CA SER A 92 -6.86 -3.09 0.61
C SER A 92 -8.01 -2.49 1.42
N ARG A 93 -7.72 -1.57 2.35
CA ARG A 93 -8.71 -0.86 3.18
C ARG A 93 -8.97 0.56 2.72
N LEU A 94 -7.90 1.27 2.37
CA LEU A 94 -7.97 2.68 2.02
C LEU A 94 -8.67 2.90 0.67
N VAL A 95 -8.38 2.08 -0.36
CA VAL A 95 -9.00 2.23 -1.69
C VAL A 95 -10.53 2.07 -1.62
N PRO A 96 -11.10 1.02 -1.02
CA PRO A 96 -12.56 0.91 -0.88
C PRO A 96 -13.18 2.02 -0.02
N ALA A 97 -12.46 2.54 0.97
CA ALA A 97 -12.92 3.64 1.80
C ALA A 97 -13.00 4.95 1.00
N ILE A 98 -11.91 5.29 0.30
CA ILE A 98 -11.84 6.44 -0.59
C ILE A 98 -12.86 6.30 -1.72
N ASN A 99 -13.15 5.11 -2.24
CA ASN A 99 -14.12 4.94 -3.34
C ASN A 99 -15.57 4.75 -2.88
N SER A 100 -15.83 4.84 -1.58
CA SER A 100 -17.20 4.68 -1.08
C SER A 100 -18.10 5.82 -1.56
N GLN A 101 -19.34 5.48 -1.94
CA GLN A 101 -20.35 6.45 -2.39
C GLN A 101 -21.06 7.16 -1.23
N LEU A 102 -20.36 7.35 -0.12
CA LEU A 102 -20.87 8.03 1.05
C LEU A 102 -20.89 9.55 0.83
N ALA A 103 -21.61 10.24 1.70
CA ALA A 103 -21.51 11.70 1.80
C ALA A 103 -20.09 12.14 2.19
N PRO A 104 -19.69 13.39 1.91
CA PRO A 104 -18.32 13.87 2.10
C PRO A 104 -17.73 13.57 3.49
N VAL A 105 -18.43 13.91 4.57
CA VAL A 105 -17.92 13.74 5.94
C VAL A 105 -17.79 12.25 6.30
N PRO A 106 -18.82 11.40 6.14
CA PRO A 106 -18.66 9.96 6.37
C PRO A 106 -17.59 9.29 5.50
N ARG A 107 -17.38 9.76 4.25
CA ARG A 107 -16.33 9.25 3.35
C ARG A 107 -14.93 9.59 3.87
N ILE A 108 -14.70 10.83 4.31
CA ILE A 108 -13.44 11.26 4.96
C ILE A 108 -13.19 10.42 6.21
N ARG A 109 -14.20 10.31 7.10
CA ARG A 109 -14.11 9.54 8.33
C ARG A 109 -13.74 8.07 8.06
N LYS A 110 -14.36 7.45 7.06
CA LYS A 110 -14.08 6.05 6.67
C LYS A 110 -12.66 5.86 6.16
N ALA A 111 -12.13 6.81 5.37
CA ALA A 111 -10.75 6.75 4.87
C ALA A 111 -9.72 6.89 6.00
N LEU A 112 -9.98 7.80 6.96
CA LEU A 112 -9.16 7.95 8.16
C LEU A 112 -9.21 6.70 9.04
N ASP A 113 -10.40 6.17 9.33
CA ASP A 113 -10.55 4.93 10.12
C ASP A 113 -9.82 3.75 9.47
N ALA A 114 -9.86 3.62 8.14
CA ALA A 114 -9.10 2.61 7.41
C ALA A 114 -7.59 2.73 7.63
N PHE A 115 -7.02 3.94 7.54
CA PHE A 115 -5.60 4.18 7.78
C PHE A 115 -5.21 3.91 9.23
N PHE A 116 -5.93 4.49 10.20
CA PHE A 116 -5.64 4.32 11.62
C PHE A 116 -5.87 2.88 12.10
N GLY A 117 -6.82 2.15 11.50
CA GLY A 117 -7.04 0.74 11.78
C GLY A 117 -5.84 -0.14 11.42
N VAL A 118 -5.15 0.15 10.31
CA VAL A 118 -3.90 -0.56 9.95
C VAL A 118 -2.79 -0.28 10.95
N ILE A 119 -2.65 0.97 11.39
CA ILE A 119 -1.67 1.34 12.44
C ILE A 119 -2.00 0.63 13.76
N GLU A 120 -3.28 0.51 14.10
CA GLU A 120 -3.73 -0.14 15.32
C GLU A 120 -3.46 -1.65 15.31
N GLU A 121 -3.71 -2.31 14.18
CA GLU A 121 -3.53 -3.76 14.03
C GLU A 121 -2.07 -4.16 13.81
N HIS A 122 -1.28 -3.34 13.13
CA HIS A 122 0.12 -3.63 12.81
C HIS A 122 1.08 -2.52 13.28
N PRO A 123 1.10 -2.20 14.60
CA PRO A 123 1.87 -1.08 15.12
C PRO A 123 3.39 -1.26 14.96
N ASN A 124 3.88 -2.50 15.05
CA ASN A 124 5.31 -2.80 14.95
C ASN A 124 5.79 -2.82 13.50
N LEU A 125 4.94 -3.22 12.55
CA LEU A 125 5.21 -3.03 11.13
C LEU A 125 5.30 -1.55 10.80
N TYR A 126 4.34 -0.74 11.26
CA TYR A 126 4.37 0.70 11.02
C TYR A 126 5.62 1.34 11.62
N ARG A 127 6.01 1.01 12.86
CA ARG A 127 7.24 1.51 13.48
C ARG A 127 8.49 1.08 12.72
N LEU A 128 8.55 -0.17 12.26
CA LEU A 128 9.68 -0.66 11.47
C LEU A 128 9.84 0.17 10.19
N LEU A 129 8.74 0.39 9.47
CA LEU A 129 8.73 1.11 8.19
C LEU A 129 8.96 2.62 8.38
N ALA A 130 8.31 3.24 9.36
CA ALA A 130 8.42 4.68 9.63
C ALA A 130 9.79 5.10 10.20
N ARG A 131 10.47 4.22 10.95
CA ARG A 131 11.81 4.51 11.46
C ARG A 131 12.89 4.49 10.37
N GLY A 132 12.54 4.14 9.14
CA GLY A 132 13.44 4.13 8.00
C GLY A 132 14.76 3.48 8.37
N ALA A 133 14.79 2.14 8.48
CA ALA A 133 16.00 1.36 8.76
C ALA A 133 17.04 1.42 7.60
N PHE A 134 17.32 2.63 7.11
CA PHE A 134 18.29 3.00 6.11
C PHE A 134 19.54 3.51 6.83
N THR A 135 20.31 2.59 7.41
CA THR A 135 21.73 2.86 7.65
C THR A 135 22.62 2.26 6.58
N GLU A 136 22.13 1.39 5.69
CA GLU A 136 23.01 0.60 4.80
C GLU A 136 22.56 0.41 3.31
N ARG A 137 21.47 1.03 2.81
CA ARG A 137 21.16 1.07 1.36
C ARG A 137 20.68 2.47 0.90
N PRO A 138 20.99 2.91 -0.34
CA PRO A 138 20.61 4.23 -0.86
C PRO A 138 19.09 4.34 -1.11
N ALA A 139 18.62 5.60 -1.13
CA ALA A 139 17.24 6.12 -1.13
C ALA A 139 16.19 5.59 -2.15
N ASN A 140 16.43 4.47 -2.84
CA ASN A 140 15.56 3.93 -3.89
C ASN A 140 14.59 2.82 -3.41
N SER A 141 14.28 2.74 -2.11
CA SER A 141 13.35 1.71 -1.60
C SER A 141 12.59 2.13 -0.34
N ASP A 142 12.41 3.45 -0.13
CA ASP A 142 11.55 3.94 0.94
C ASP A 142 10.09 3.74 0.52
N VAL A 143 9.61 2.52 0.74
CA VAL A 143 8.24 2.10 0.40
C VAL A 143 7.20 3.02 1.04
N VAL A 144 7.50 3.57 2.23
CA VAL A 144 6.59 4.53 2.88
C VAL A 144 6.52 5.81 2.08
N ALA A 145 7.67 6.37 1.66
CA ALA A 145 7.73 7.56 0.80
C ALA A 145 6.96 7.36 -0.52
N GLU A 146 7.17 6.22 -1.17
CA GLU A 146 6.46 5.83 -2.40
C GLU A 146 4.93 5.75 -2.18
N ASP A 147 4.49 5.15 -1.08
CA ASP A 147 3.08 5.11 -0.70
C ASP A 147 2.51 6.51 -0.48
N LYS A 148 3.26 7.42 0.16
CA LYS A 148 2.81 8.82 0.35
C LYS A 148 2.58 9.49 -1.00
N GLU A 149 3.54 9.35 -1.92
CA GLU A 149 3.49 9.97 -3.25
C GLU A 149 2.32 9.43 -4.06
N LEU A 150 2.09 8.11 -4.01
CA LEU A 150 1.00 7.47 -4.73
C LEU A 150 -0.37 7.88 -4.18
N ILE A 151 -0.54 7.91 -2.85
CA ILE A 151 -1.78 8.38 -2.21
C ILE A 151 -2.00 9.88 -2.51
N ALA A 152 -0.96 10.70 -2.42
CA ALA A 152 -1.05 12.14 -2.69
C ALA A 152 -1.42 12.41 -4.15
N THR A 153 -0.84 11.68 -5.11
CA THR A 153 -1.17 11.79 -6.54
C THR A 153 -2.63 11.44 -6.81
N ALA A 154 -3.11 10.34 -6.23
CA ALA A 154 -4.49 9.92 -6.35
C ALA A 154 -5.47 10.93 -5.73
N LEU A 155 -5.14 11.46 -4.55
CA LEU A 155 -5.94 12.48 -3.89
C LEU A 155 -5.92 13.81 -4.66
N THR A 156 -4.79 14.16 -5.29
CA THR A 156 -4.67 15.32 -6.19
C THR A 156 -5.64 15.21 -7.35
N ALA A 157 -5.67 14.06 -8.01
CA ALA A 157 -6.61 13.81 -9.11
C ALA A 157 -8.07 13.95 -8.65
N LEU A 158 -8.41 13.35 -7.50
CA LEU A 158 -9.76 13.41 -6.91
C LEU A 158 -10.18 14.84 -6.57
N LEU A 159 -9.33 15.58 -5.85
CA LEU A 159 -9.61 16.97 -5.46
C LEU A 159 -9.72 17.88 -6.68
N GLY A 160 -8.78 17.75 -7.63
CA GLY A 160 -8.80 18.54 -8.86
C GLY A 160 -10.06 18.30 -9.70
N ASP A 161 -10.56 17.06 -9.70
CA ASP A 161 -11.81 16.72 -10.37
C ASP A 161 -13.03 17.35 -9.71
N TYR A 162 -13.12 17.34 -8.38
CA TYR A 162 -14.20 18.04 -7.67
C TYR A 162 -14.11 19.56 -7.87
N MET A 163 -12.92 20.14 -7.80
CA MET A 163 -12.72 21.57 -8.08
C MET A 163 -13.22 21.95 -9.47
N ARG A 164 -12.81 21.21 -10.51
CA ARG A 164 -13.29 21.44 -11.88
C ARG A 164 -14.80 21.28 -12.01
N MET A 165 -15.39 20.29 -11.34
CA MET A 165 -16.85 20.08 -11.33
C MET A 165 -17.58 21.29 -10.74
N PHE A 166 -17.03 21.91 -9.69
CA PHE A 166 -17.60 23.11 -9.09
C PHE A 166 -17.16 24.43 -9.76
N GLY A 167 -16.43 24.36 -10.89
CA GLY A 167 -15.96 25.54 -11.61
C GLY A 167 -14.83 26.31 -10.92
N MET A 168 -14.10 25.66 -10.01
CA MET A 168 -12.98 26.22 -9.26
C MET A 168 -11.63 25.97 -9.98
N ASP A 169 -10.64 26.80 -9.68
CA ASP A 169 -9.25 26.55 -10.08
C ASP A 169 -8.70 25.30 -9.39
N SER A 170 -8.25 24.32 -10.17
CA SER A 170 -7.69 23.06 -9.67
C SER A 170 -6.19 23.13 -9.32
N GLY A 171 -5.52 24.26 -9.52
CA GLY A 171 -4.08 24.41 -9.25
C GLY A 171 -3.69 24.13 -7.79
N ALA A 172 -4.62 24.32 -6.85
CA ALA A 172 -4.38 24.05 -5.43
C ALA A 172 -4.53 22.57 -5.03
N ALA A 173 -5.03 21.70 -5.93
CA ALA A 173 -5.33 20.31 -5.60
C ALA A 173 -4.10 19.53 -5.11
N GLU A 174 -2.95 19.72 -5.76
CA GLU A 174 -1.71 19.03 -5.44
C GLU A 174 -1.15 19.42 -4.06
N PRO A 175 -0.84 20.70 -3.77
CA PRO A 175 -0.31 21.07 -2.46
C PRO A 175 -1.25 20.70 -1.31
N TRP A 176 -2.58 20.68 -1.53
CA TRP A 176 -3.52 20.26 -0.51
C TRP A 176 -3.58 18.76 -0.31
N ALA A 177 -3.48 17.97 -1.37
CA ALA A 177 -3.39 16.52 -1.25
C ALA A 177 -2.15 16.12 -0.42
N TYR A 178 -0.99 16.71 -0.73
CA TYR A 178 0.23 16.52 0.06
C TYR A 178 0.06 16.99 1.51
N GLY A 179 -0.59 18.15 1.72
CA GLY A 179 -0.88 18.67 3.07
C GLY A 179 -1.77 17.73 3.90
N ILE A 180 -2.83 17.18 3.30
CA ILE A 180 -3.73 16.23 3.97
C ILE A 180 -2.99 14.93 4.28
N VAL A 181 -2.27 14.34 3.31
CA VAL A 181 -1.51 13.10 3.50
C VAL A 181 -0.46 13.27 4.61
N GLY A 182 0.30 14.36 4.58
CA GLY A 182 1.30 14.67 5.61
C GLY A 182 0.67 14.86 6.99
N MET A 183 -0.46 15.56 7.08
CA MET A 183 -1.19 15.76 8.34
C MET A 183 -1.64 14.43 8.95
N VAL A 184 -2.25 13.56 8.14
CA VAL A 184 -2.76 12.26 8.58
C VAL A 184 -1.63 11.36 9.05
N GLN A 185 -0.53 11.28 8.29
CA GLN A 185 0.62 10.45 8.65
C GLN A 185 1.32 10.92 9.92
N ASN A 186 1.62 12.21 10.02
CA ASN A 186 2.28 12.78 11.20
C ASN A 186 1.40 12.63 12.45
N THR A 187 0.08 12.74 12.30
CA THR A 187 -0.87 12.49 13.40
C THR A 187 -0.91 10.99 13.75
N GLY A 188 -0.85 10.10 12.75
CA GLY A 188 -0.77 8.65 12.95
C GLY A 188 0.47 8.24 13.74
N GLU A 189 1.64 8.78 13.39
CA GLU A 189 2.90 8.59 14.11
C GLU A 189 2.80 9.06 15.57
N TRP A 190 2.34 10.31 15.76
CA TRP A 190 2.11 10.86 17.10
C TRP A 190 1.15 10.01 17.94
N TRP A 191 0.05 9.54 17.33
CA TRP A 191 -0.95 8.73 18.01
C TRP A 191 -0.40 7.35 18.37
N LEU A 192 0.37 6.73 17.49
CA LEU A 192 1.01 5.44 17.71
C LEU A 192 2.00 5.46 18.87
N ASP A 193 2.73 6.56 19.03
CA ASP A 193 3.74 6.72 20.07
C ASP A 193 3.14 7.15 21.42
N ARG A 194 2.17 8.07 21.42
CA ARG A 194 1.60 8.59 22.67
C ARG A 194 0.42 7.79 23.19
N ARG A 195 -0.40 7.24 22.30
CA ARG A 195 -1.66 6.52 22.61
C ARG A 195 -2.51 7.24 23.66
N SER A 196 -2.54 8.57 23.62
CA SER A 196 -3.22 9.40 24.63
C SER A 196 -4.73 9.49 24.43
N MET A 197 -5.26 8.94 23.35
CA MET A 197 -6.70 8.93 23.02
C MET A 197 -7.05 7.71 22.16
N SER A 198 -8.34 7.40 22.07
CA SER A 198 -8.84 6.31 21.22
C SER A 198 -8.68 6.62 19.73
N ARG A 199 -8.73 5.57 18.91
CA ARG A 199 -8.77 5.67 17.45
C ARG A 199 -9.93 6.54 16.98
N ASP A 200 -11.12 6.31 17.55
CA ASP A 200 -12.32 7.07 17.20
C ASP A 200 -12.18 8.57 17.45
N ALA A 201 -11.50 8.96 18.53
CA ALA A 201 -11.31 10.36 18.87
C ALA A 201 -10.36 11.06 17.88
N VAL A 202 -9.21 10.44 17.55
CA VAL A 202 -8.26 11.02 16.59
C VAL A 202 -8.86 11.08 15.18
N VAL A 203 -9.61 10.05 14.76
CA VAL A 203 -10.33 10.02 13.49
C VAL A 203 -11.39 11.13 13.43
N GLU A 204 -12.14 11.35 14.51
CA GLU A 204 -13.14 12.41 14.58
C GLU A 204 -12.50 13.80 14.45
N TYR A 205 -11.45 14.10 15.23
CA TYR A 205 -10.78 15.40 15.17
C TYR A 205 -10.15 15.70 13.80
N LEU A 206 -9.53 14.70 13.16
CA LEU A 206 -9.00 14.86 11.81
C LEU A 206 -10.11 15.04 10.76
N THR A 207 -11.22 14.32 10.91
CA THR A 207 -12.39 14.49 10.03
C THR A 207 -12.90 15.93 10.09
N GLN A 208 -13.04 16.47 11.30
CA GLN A 208 -13.50 17.85 11.51
C GLN A 208 -12.56 18.88 10.86
N ILE A 209 -11.24 18.74 11.06
CA ILE A 209 -10.25 19.67 10.51
C ILE A 209 -10.25 19.62 8.97
N ILE A 210 -10.21 18.41 8.39
CA ILE A 210 -10.18 18.23 6.93
C ILE A 210 -11.48 18.75 6.32
N TRP A 211 -12.63 18.43 6.91
CA TRP A 211 -13.91 18.92 6.43
C TRP A 211 -14.04 20.44 6.53
N ALA A 212 -13.65 21.03 7.65
CA ALA A 212 -13.70 22.49 7.83
C ALA A 212 -12.87 23.24 6.78
N ALA A 213 -11.71 22.68 6.39
CA ALA A 213 -10.90 23.23 5.31
C ALA A 213 -11.62 23.16 3.95
N ILE A 214 -12.23 22.01 3.63
CA ILE A 214 -12.97 21.80 2.38
C ILE A 214 -14.21 22.71 2.31
N ASP A 215 -15.05 22.71 3.35
CA ASP A 215 -16.28 23.52 3.42
C ASP A 215 -15.97 25.01 3.43
N GLY A 216 -14.98 25.44 4.22
CA GLY A 216 -14.58 26.84 4.30
C GLY A 216 -14.15 27.40 2.94
N LEU A 217 -13.39 26.62 2.18
CA LEU A 217 -12.99 26.98 0.82
C LEU A 217 -14.17 26.97 -0.16
N ALA A 218 -15.00 25.92 -0.14
CA ALA A 218 -16.17 25.84 -1.00
C ALA A 218 -17.03 27.11 -0.83
N ARG A 219 -17.27 27.51 0.42
CA ARG A 219 -18.02 28.73 0.76
C ARG A 219 -17.36 30.01 0.26
N GLN A 220 -16.03 30.12 0.34
CA GLN A 220 -15.30 31.27 -0.22
C GLN A 220 -15.49 31.42 -1.73
N ASN A 221 -15.78 30.31 -2.42
CA ASN A 221 -16.07 30.27 -3.85
C ASN A 221 -17.59 30.25 -4.14
N GLY A 222 -18.43 30.56 -3.15
CA GLY A 222 -19.90 30.61 -3.30
C GLY A 222 -20.57 29.23 -3.41
N ILE A 223 -19.85 28.15 -3.11
CA ILE A 223 -20.35 26.77 -3.19
C ILE A 223 -20.76 26.33 -1.78
N THR A 224 -21.94 25.72 -1.67
CA THR A 224 -22.38 25.07 -0.43
C THR A 224 -22.45 23.57 -0.67
N ILE A 225 -21.67 22.81 0.08
CA ILE A 225 -21.65 21.34 0.02
C ILE A 225 -22.39 20.82 1.25
N ASP A 226 -23.38 19.97 1.04
CA ASP A 226 -24.06 19.27 2.13
C ASP A 226 -23.15 18.13 2.63
N PRO A 227 -22.65 18.16 3.88
CA PRO A 227 -21.73 17.16 4.41
C PRO A 227 -22.33 15.75 4.46
N ASP A 228 -23.65 15.65 4.47
CA ASP A 228 -24.42 14.43 4.73
C ASP A 228 -25.15 13.91 3.47
N LYS A 229 -24.96 14.57 2.31
CA LYS A 229 -25.45 14.07 1.02
C LYS A 229 -24.31 13.64 0.10
N PRO A 230 -24.41 12.46 -0.54
CA PRO A 230 -23.46 12.05 -1.57
C PRO A 230 -23.40 13.06 -2.71
N LEU A 231 -22.20 13.27 -3.25
CA LEU A 231 -21.99 14.05 -4.46
C LEU A 231 -22.33 13.19 -5.69
N GLU A 232 -23.01 13.77 -6.67
CA GLU A 232 -23.48 13.04 -7.87
C GLU A 232 -22.34 12.42 -8.68
N ALA A 233 -21.14 13.00 -8.63
CA ALA A 233 -19.95 12.50 -9.30
C ALA A 233 -18.98 11.81 -8.33
N ASN A 234 -19.41 10.71 -7.69
CA ASN A 234 -18.49 9.87 -6.92
C ASN A 234 -17.49 9.18 -7.86
N LYS A 235 -16.34 9.82 -8.07
CA LYS A 235 -15.26 9.30 -8.91
C LYS A 235 -14.51 8.17 -8.20
N VAL A 236 -14.08 7.20 -9.02
CA VAL A 236 -13.28 6.05 -8.59
C VAL A 236 -11.80 6.43 -8.67
N VAL A 237 -11.14 6.36 -7.53
CA VAL A 237 -9.71 6.46 -7.35
C VAL A 237 -9.08 5.08 -7.58
N LEU A 238 -8.13 5.00 -8.51
CA LEU A 238 -7.33 3.80 -8.73
C LEU A 238 -5.96 4.01 -8.10
N LEU A 239 -5.63 3.22 -7.07
CA LEU A 239 -4.28 3.11 -6.53
C LEU A 239 -3.74 1.75 -6.97
N HIS A 240 -2.73 1.76 -7.83
CA HIS A 240 -2.00 0.54 -8.20
C HIS A 240 -0.61 0.64 -7.59
N ALA A 241 -0.26 -0.29 -6.69
CA ALA A 241 1.15 -0.53 -6.39
C ALA A 241 1.84 -0.87 -7.72
N LYS A 242 3.00 -0.25 -8.00
CA LYS A 242 3.76 -0.59 -9.21
C LYS A 242 4.00 -2.10 -9.22
N GLU A 243 3.43 -2.81 -10.17
CA GLU A 243 3.95 -4.12 -10.53
C GLU A 243 5.38 -3.89 -11.03
N GLU A 244 6.37 -4.53 -10.39
CA GLU A 244 7.73 -4.58 -10.93
C GLU A 244 7.64 -5.04 -12.39
N GLU A 245 8.10 -4.20 -13.31
CA GLU A 245 8.42 -4.57 -14.69
C GLU A 245 9.53 -5.63 -14.68
N ALA A 246 9.18 -6.86 -14.32
CA ALA A 246 10.02 -8.03 -14.51
C ALA A 246 9.50 -8.78 -15.74
N SER A 247 9.88 -8.30 -16.93
CA SER A 247 10.17 -9.13 -18.12
C SER A 247 10.03 -8.32 -19.43
N ASP A 248 11.01 -7.46 -19.74
CA ASP A 248 11.45 -7.32 -21.13
C ASP A 248 12.94 -6.94 -21.19
N ALA A 249 13.76 -7.91 -20.80
CA ALA A 249 15.18 -7.95 -21.11
C ALA A 249 15.55 -9.42 -21.34
N GLY A 250 15.04 -9.97 -22.44
CA GLY A 250 15.43 -11.26 -23.02
C GLY A 250 16.04 -11.04 -24.39
#